data_AF-A0AAP2HMZ7-F1
#
_entry.id   AF-A0AAP2HMZ7-F1
#
_cell.length_a   1.000
_cell.length_b   1.000
_cell.length_c   1.000
_cell.angle_alpha   90.00
_cell.angle_beta   90.00
_cell.angle_gamma   90.00
#
_symmetry.space_group_name_H-M   'P 1'
#
loop_
_entity.id
_entity.type
_entity.pdbx_description
1 polymer ?
#
loop_
_entity_poly.entity_id
_entity_poly.type
_entity_poly.pdbx_seq_one_letter_code
_entity_poly.pdbx_strand_id
1 'polypeptide(L)'
;MNEGRWREEQARGRRAAEILSDELVIGALSEIEQEAISEWRSGDDPQSPVALNAWHRLQALEAIKSKLQSIVDTGLMAAQSLENAKNGTARTPPQKR
;
A
#
# COMPACT_ATOMS: atom_id res chain seq x y z
N MET A 1 -3.81 -7.23 -20.60
CA MET A 1 -3.36 -5.94 -20.02
C MET A 1 -2.18 -5.46 -20.87
N ASN A 2 -2.10 -4.18 -21.25
CA ASN A 2 -1.02 -3.70 -22.14
C ASN A 2 0.25 -3.39 -21.31
N GLU A 3 1.42 -3.44 -21.96
CA GLU A 3 2.71 -3.23 -21.30
C GLU A 3 2.80 -1.85 -20.61
N GLY A 4 2.20 -0.82 -21.21
CA GLY A 4 2.12 0.52 -20.64
C GLY A 4 1.47 0.53 -19.26
N ARG A 5 0.31 -0.12 -19.10
CA ARG A 5 -0.36 -0.21 -17.80
C ARG A 5 0.46 -0.96 -16.76
N TRP A 6 1.18 -2.02 -17.12
CA TRP A 6 2.07 -2.70 -16.18
C TRP A 6 3.23 -1.81 -15.71
N ARG A 7 3.78 -0.98 -16.59
CA ARG A 7 4.83 -0.02 -16.20
C ARG A 7 4.30 1.04 -15.24
N GLU A 8 3.08 1.53 -15.47
CA GLU A 8 2.41 2.47 -14.56
C GLU A 8 2.18 1.85 -13.18
N GLU A 9 1.60 0.65 -13.12
CA GLU A 9 1.35 -0.02 -11.84
C GLU A 9 2.66 -0.37 -11.10
N GLN A 10 3.71 -0.79 -11.82
CA GLN A 10 5.04 -0.99 -11.23
C GLN A 10 5.57 0.31 -10.60
N ALA A 11 5.46 1.44 -11.31
CA ALA A 11 5.92 2.73 -10.81
C ALA A 11 5.12 3.18 -9.57
N ARG A 12 3.80 2.99 -9.59
CA ARG A 12 2.93 3.27 -8.44
C ARG A 12 3.27 2.40 -7.23
N GLY A 13 3.52 1.11 -7.45
CA GLY A 13 3.92 0.19 -6.38
C GLY A 13 5.25 0.57 -5.74
N ARG A 14 6.26 0.96 -6.54
CA ARG A 14 7.54 1.48 -6.00
C ARG A 14 7.32 2.71 -5.12
N ARG A 15 6.54 3.68 -5.60
CA ARG A 15 6.24 4.90 -4.82
C ARG A 15 5.46 4.60 -3.53
N ALA A 16 4.52 3.66 -3.56
CA ALA A 16 3.81 3.24 -2.36
C ALA A 16 4.74 2.55 -1.35
N ALA A 17 5.71 1.76 -1.82
CA ALA A 17 6.72 1.14 -0.96
C ALA A 17 7.66 2.19 -0.34
N GLU A 18 8.05 3.22 -1.10
CA GLU A 18 8.80 4.37 -0.58
C GLU A 18 8.03 5.08 0.54
N ILE A 19 6.73 5.37 0.34
CA ILE A 19 5.89 5.99 1.37
C ILE A 19 5.79 5.11 2.63
N LEU A 20 5.65 3.79 2.48
CA LEU A 20 5.54 2.85 3.60
C LEU A 20 6.85 2.62 4.35
N SER A 21 8.00 3.01 3.78
CA SER A 21 9.32 2.88 4.39
C SER A 21 9.92 4.21 4.82
N ASP A 22 9.25 5.32 4.52
CA ASP A 22 9.67 6.67 4.90
C ASP A 22 9.49 6.88 6.42
N GLU A 23 10.59 7.14 7.11
CA GLU A 23 10.62 7.27 8.58
C GLU A 23 9.76 8.44 9.08
N LEU A 24 9.68 9.54 8.32
CA LEU A 24 8.85 10.70 8.71
C LEU A 24 7.37 10.35 8.59
N VAL A 25 6.97 9.65 7.53
CA VAL A 25 5.59 9.18 7.35
C VAL A 25 5.22 8.17 8.43
N ILE A 26 6.08 7.18 8.69
CA ILE A 26 5.87 6.19 9.74
C ILE A 26 5.74 6.87 11.10
N GLY A 27 6.61 7.83 11.41
CA GLY A 27 6.56 8.60 12.66
C GLY A 27 5.24 9.34 12.80
N ALA A 28 4.83 10.11 11.77
CA ALA A 28 3.59 10.87 11.79
C ALA A 28 2.34 9.98 11.96
N LEU A 29 2.26 8.85 11.24
CA LEU A 29 1.15 7.90 11.39
C LEU A 29 1.13 7.28 12.78
N SER A 30 2.31 6.97 13.35
CA SER A 30 2.44 6.41 14.69
C SER A 30 1.99 7.40 15.77
N GLU A 31 2.34 8.68 15.64
CA GLU A 31 1.89 9.73 16.56
C GLU A 31 0.36 9.85 16.55
N ILE A 32 -0.27 9.94 15.37
CA ILE A 32 -1.73 10.01 15.24
C ILE A 32 -2.40 8.76 15.83
N GLU A 33 -1.81 7.58 15.63
CA GLU A 33 -2.30 6.33 16.20
C GLU A 33 -2.25 6.37 17.74
N GLN A 34 -1.15 6.82 18.33
CA GLN A 34 -1.02 6.95 19.79
C GLN A 34 -1.99 7.98 20.38
N GLU A 35 -2.17 9.12 19.73
CA GLU A 35 -3.14 10.14 20.13
C GLU A 35 -4.56 9.59 20.14
N ALA A 36 -4.95 8.86 19.09
CA ALA A 36 -6.27 8.23 19.00
C ALA A 36 -6.45 7.13 20.06
N ILE A 37 -5.44 6.29 20.33
CA ILE A 37 -5.50 5.30 21.41
C ILE A 37 -5.64 5.98 22.77
N SER A 38 -4.90 7.05 23.02
CA SER A 38 -4.96 7.81 24.27
C SER A 38 -6.34 8.43 24.47
N GLU A 39 -6.90 9.08 23.45
CA GLU A 39 -8.24 9.67 23.51
C GLU A 39 -9.31 8.59 23.74
N TRP A 40 -9.21 7.45 23.04
CA TRP A 40 -10.14 6.33 23.22
C TRP A 40 -10.11 5.77 24.66
N ARG A 41 -8.94 5.70 25.29
CA ARG A 41 -8.76 5.21 26.67
C ARG A 41 -9.11 6.25 27.75
N SER A 42 -9.23 7.52 27.38
CA SER A 42 -9.46 8.62 28.34
C SER A 42 -10.91 8.74 28.81
N GLY A 43 -11.87 8.14 28.09
CA GLY A 43 -13.29 8.20 28.40
C GLY A 43 -13.79 6.98 29.17
N ASP A 44 -14.73 7.20 30.09
CA ASP A 44 -15.43 6.12 30.81
C ASP A 44 -16.51 5.42 29.96
N ASP A 45 -17.00 6.09 28.91
CA ASP A 45 -18.03 5.58 28.01
C ASP A 45 -17.46 5.30 26.60
N PRO A 46 -17.34 4.00 26.21
CA PRO A 46 -16.93 3.60 24.86
C PRO A 46 -17.87 4.05 23.74
N GLN A 47 -19.10 4.44 24.05
CA GLN A 47 -20.08 4.98 23.09
C GLN A 47 -20.11 6.51 23.06
N SER A 48 -19.26 7.18 23.86
CA SER A 48 -19.15 8.62 23.81
C SER A 48 -18.69 9.09 22.41
N PRO A 49 -19.10 10.30 21.97
CA PRO A 49 -18.64 10.86 20.70
C PRO A 49 -17.11 10.91 20.58
N VAL A 50 -16.42 11.15 21.69
CA VAL A 50 -14.94 11.16 21.79
C VAL A 50 -14.37 9.78 21.46
N ALA A 51 -14.84 8.73 22.15
CA ALA A 51 -14.38 7.35 21.92
C ALA A 51 -14.67 6.88 20.49
N LEU A 52 -15.85 7.19 19.94
CA LEU A 52 -16.22 6.85 18.57
C LEU A 52 -15.35 7.58 17.53
N ASN A 53 -15.08 8.87 17.73
CA ASN A 53 -14.20 9.63 16.85
C ASN A 53 -12.77 9.09 16.86
N ALA A 54 -12.25 8.75 18.03
CA ALA A 54 -10.95 8.13 18.18
C ALA A 54 -10.86 6.78 17.44
N TRP A 55 -11.89 5.94 17.59
CA TRP A 55 -11.99 4.68 16.89
C TRP A 55 -12.05 4.86 15.36
N HIS A 56 -12.83 5.80 14.84
CA HIS A 56 -12.90 6.07 13.40
C HIS A 56 -11.53 6.51 12.83
N ARG A 57 -10.75 7.28 13.58
CA ARG A 57 -9.39 7.66 13.16
C ARG A 57 -8.47 6.45 13.08
N LEU A 58 -8.52 5.54 14.05
CA LEU A 58 -7.76 4.28 14.00
C LEU A 58 -8.12 3.44 12.77
N GLN A 59 -9.41 3.31 12.48
CA GLN A 59 -9.85 2.63 11.27
C GLN A 59 -9.35 3.28 9.98
N ALA A 60 -9.38 4.61 9.92
CA ALA A 60 -8.90 5.36 8.76
C ALA A 60 -7.40 5.13 8.54
N LEU A 61 -6.59 5.14 9.61
CA LEU A 61 -5.16 4.83 9.54
C LEU A 61 -4.91 3.42 9.00
N GLU A 62 -5.61 2.41 9.54
CA GLU A 62 -5.51 1.03 9.06
C GLU A 62 -5.95 0.88 7.60
N ALA A 63 -7.02 1.57 7.18
CA ALA A 63 -7.47 1.59 5.80
C ALA A 63 -6.42 2.20 4.85
N ILE A 64 -5.74 3.27 5.27
CA ILE A 64 -4.66 3.91 4.49
C ILE A 64 -3.48 2.96 4.35
N LYS A 65 -3.00 2.37 5.46
CA LYS A 65 -1.89 1.39 5.47
C LYS A 65 -2.21 0.21 4.54
N SER A 66 -3.40 -0.37 4.69
CA SER A 66 -3.87 -1.49 3.86
C SER A 66 -3.97 -1.11 2.37
N LYS A 67 -4.44 0.11 2.06
CA LYS A 67 -4.53 0.57 0.67
C LYS A 67 -3.14 0.77 0.05
N LEU A 68 -2.18 1.32 0.78
CA LEU A 68 -0.80 1.47 0.33
C LEU A 68 -0.18 0.09 0.07
N GLN A 69 -0.36 -0.86 0.99
CA GLN A 69 0.14 -2.23 0.81
C GLN A 69 -0.45 -2.89 -0.44
N SER A 70 -1.76 -2.76 -0.67
CA SER A 70 -2.41 -3.28 -1.88
C SER A 70 -1.83 -2.67 -3.18
N ILE A 71 -1.42 -1.39 -3.16
CA ILE A 71 -0.76 -0.74 -4.30
C ILE A 71 0.64 -1.32 -4.51
N VAL A 72 1.39 -1.60 -3.43
CA VAL A 72 2.69 -2.28 -3.51
C VAL A 72 2.54 -3.65 -4.16
N ASP A 73 1.61 -4.47 -3.66
CA ASP A 73 1.38 -5.83 -4.15
C ASP A 73 1.01 -5.82 -5.65
N THR A 74 0.14 -4.88 -6.05
CA THR A 74 -0.24 -4.69 -7.46
C THR A 74 0.98 -4.35 -8.33
N GLY A 75 1.87 -3.48 -7.84
CA GLY A 75 3.09 -3.13 -8.56
C GLY A 75 4.10 -4.26 -8.66
N LEU A 76 4.21 -5.11 -7.63
CA LEU A 76 5.05 -6.32 -7.66
C LEU A 76 4.53 -7.32 -8.71
N MET A 77 3.22 -7.54 -8.76
CA MET A 77 2.61 -8.39 -9.80
C MET A 77 2.81 -7.83 -11.21
N ALA A 78 2.75 -6.51 -11.37
CA ALA A 78 3.02 -5.86 -12.65
C ALA A 78 4.49 -5.99 -13.07
N ALA A 79 5.43 -5.87 -12.12
CA ALA A 79 6.86 -6.11 -12.36
C ALA A 79 7.13 -7.55 -12.85
N GLN A 80 6.53 -8.53 -12.18
CA GLN A 80 6.63 -9.93 -12.58
C GLN A 80 6.05 -10.17 -13.98
N SER A 81 4.92 -9.51 -14.29
CA SER A 81 4.28 -9.63 -15.61
C SER A 81 5.17 -9.07 -16.73
N LEU A 82 5.84 -7.94 -16.48
CA LEU A 82 6.82 -7.36 -17.42
C LEU A 82 8.03 -8.27 -17.63
N GLU A 83 8.55 -8.88 -16.56
CA GLU A 83 9.65 -9.83 -16.66
C GLU A 83 9.27 -11.08 -17.46
N ASN A 84 8.09 -11.63 -17.20
CA ASN A 84 7.56 -12.77 -17.94
C ASN A 84 7.40 -12.46 -19.43
N ALA A 85 6.94 -11.26 -19.78
CA ALA A 85 6.80 -10.82 -21.17
C ALA A 85 8.17 -10.71 -21.89
N LYS A 86 9.20 -10.22 -21.19
CA LYS A 86 10.58 -10.17 -21.72
C LYS A 86 11.17 -11.57 -21.92
N ASN A 87 10.95 -12.48 -20.96
CA ASN A 87 11.50 -13.83 -21.01
C ASN A 87 10.73 -14.75 -21.97
N GLY A 88 9.43 -14.51 -22.18
CA GLY A 88 8.59 -15.22 -23.13
C GLY A 88 8.95 -14.92 -24.60
N THR A 89 9.38 -13.69 -24.89
CA THR A 89 9.84 -13.29 -26.24
C THR A 89 11.23 -13.83 -26.59
N ALA A 90 12.08 -14.12 -25.59
CA ALA A 90 13.42 -14.69 -25.79
C ALA A 90 13.44 -16.19 -26.17
N ARG A 91 12.29 -16.89 -26.10
CA ARG A 91 12.20 -18.35 -26.31
C ARG A 91 11.70 -18.80 -27.69
N THR A 92 11.49 -17.89 -28.65
CA THR A 92 11.11 -18.31 -30.02
C THR A 92 12.31 -18.97 -30.71
N PRO A 93 12.29 -20.29 -31.00
CA PRO A 93 13.40 -20.95 -31.70
C PRO A 93 13.46 -20.45 -33.15
N PRO A 94 14.64 -20.42 -33.79
CA PRO A 94 14.72 -20.09 -35.21
C PRO A 94 13.91 -21.12 -35.99
N GLN A 95 12.94 -20.66 -36.78
CA GLN A 95 12.32 -21.48 -37.81
C GLN A 95 13.43 -21.87 -38.81
N LYS A 96 13.91 -23.10 -38.69
CA LYS A 96 14.81 -23.68 -39.69
C LYS A 96 14.02 -23.73 -41.01
N ARG A 97 14.54 -23.02 -42.01
CA ARG A 97 14.17 -23.14 -43.42
C ARG A 97 14.59 -24.49 -43.97
#